data_AF-A0A937T5Y0-F1
#
_entry.id   AF-A0A937T5Y0-F1
#
_cell.length_a   1.000
_cell.length_b   1.000
_cell.length_c   1.000
_cell.angle_alpha   90.00
_cell.angle_beta   90.00
_cell.angle_gamma   90.00
#
_symmetry.space_group_name_H-M   'P 1'
#
loop_
_entity.id
_entity.type
_entity.pdbx_description
1 polymer ?
#
loop_
_entity_poly.entity_id
_entity_poly.type
_entity_poly.pdbx_seq_one_letter_code
_entity_poly.pdbx_strand_id
1 'polypeptide(L)'
;MKSKAVCFALSVLIPLASSRAADDDATSERASALDAAKKKLTDHSYRLQYKFWPDEAIRTKVVHLVAVETKIRGVTETAKTRSVSTKAWKITGVDEQGNGTFVYVVENVSMWQQVTGRQEVRYDSSKDEKPPTEYRHVAESVGVPMATVTIAPNGEIVKREKARAQFNPGIGELTIRLPDHAIKAGTKWTTSGELPVRPRPNTPVKRVKIREVYTLEKVQSGVATISVETQILTPVNDPAMQSQLVQRIKKGEIKFDVDAGRVISQQMDIDETVIGFSGPDSMMKYLARHTEKEVKENAVAAKSGTAVR
;
A
#
# COMPACT_ATOMS: atom_id res chain seq x y z
N MET A 1 -93.12 -5.97 40.01
CA MET A 1 -91.78 -5.39 40.26
C MET A 1 -90.76 -6.16 39.44
N LYS A 2 -90.12 -5.45 38.50
CA LYS A 2 -88.82 -5.68 37.80
C LYS A 2 -88.50 -7.09 37.26
N SER A 3 -88.00 -7.30 36.05
CA SER A 3 -88.13 -6.71 34.71
C SER A 3 -87.63 -7.84 33.79
N LYS A 4 -88.34 -8.13 32.70
CA LYS A 4 -87.98 -9.18 31.73
C LYS A 4 -87.08 -8.61 30.62
N ALA A 5 -86.10 -9.42 30.25
CA ALA A 5 -85.53 -9.68 28.91
C ALA A 5 -84.93 -8.52 28.08
N VAL A 6 -83.73 -8.73 27.52
CA VAL A 6 -83.48 -9.06 26.09
C VAL A 6 -81.97 -8.93 25.78
N CYS A 7 -81.46 -9.87 24.99
CA CYS A 7 -80.11 -9.95 24.42
C CYS A 7 -79.64 -8.69 23.69
N PHE A 8 -78.35 -8.35 23.77
CA PHE A 8 -77.59 -7.81 22.64
C PHE A 8 -76.11 -8.22 22.76
N ALA A 9 -75.62 -8.90 21.73
CA ALA A 9 -74.20 -9.14 21.50
C ALA A 9 -73.56 -7.84 20.98
N LEU A 10 -72.45 -7.42 21.59
CA LEU A 10 -71.65 -6.30 21.09
C LEU A 10 -70.23 -6.80 20.80
N SER A 11 -70.00 -7.12 19.52
CA SER A 11 -68.68 -7.32 18.95
C SER A 11 -67.96 -5.97 18.87
N VAL A 12 -66.87 -5.80 19.62
CA VAL A 12 -65.99 -4.64 19.49
C VAL A 12 -65.02 -4.91 18.34
N LEU A 13 -65.26 -4.27 17.20
CA LEU A 13 -64.24 -4.08 16.17
C LEU A 13 -63.25 -3.02 16.68
N ILE A 14 -62.01 -3.42 16.91
CA ILE A 14 -60.88 -2.49 17.07
C ILE A 14 -60.42 -2.11 15.66
N PRO A 15 -60.44 -0.84 15.24
CA PRO A 15 -59.78 -0.44 14.02
C PRO A 15 -58.26 -0.52 14.22
N LEU A 16 -57.60 -1.41 13.46
CA LEU A 16 -56.16 -1.30 13.19
C LEU A 16 -55.92 0.00 12.39
N ALA A 17 -55.63 1.09 13.09
CA ALA A 17 -55.11 2.30 12.49
C ALA A 17 -53.58 2.20 12.40
N SER A 18 -53.10 2.05 11.15
CA SER A 18 -51.83 2.53 10.60
C SER A 18 -50.61 2.67 11.54
N SER A 19 -49.80 1.62 11.64
CA SER A 19 -48.38 1.72 12.06
C SER A 19 -47.41 1.85 10.87
N ARG A 20 -47.90 1.81 9.63
CA ARG A 20 -47.04 1.76 8.43
C ARG A 20 -46.49 3.13 7.99
N ALA A 21 -47.19 4.21 8.32
CA ALA A 21 -46.79 5.56 7.93
C ALA A 21 -45.66 6.16 8.79
N ALA A 22 -45.55 5.77 10.07
CA ALA A 22 -44.51 6.29 10.96
C ALA A 22 -43.13 5.66 10.74
N ASP A 23 -43.09 4.39 10.31
CA ASP A 23 -41.82 3.70 9.97
C ASP A 23 -41.27 4.16 8.61
N ASP A 24 -42.12 4.48 7.64
CA ASP A 24 -41.70 4.99 6.33
C ASP A 24 -41.09 6.41 6.44
N ASP A 25 -41.66 7.28 7.29
CA ASP A 25 -41.16 8.65 7.50
C ASP A 25 -39.82 8.66 8.26
N ALA A 26 -39.69 7.86 9.32
CA ALA A 26 -38.43 7.74 10.07
C ALA A 26 -37.30 7.11 9.23
N THR A 27 -37.64 6.24 8.27
CA THR A 27 -36.67 5.64 7.34
C THR A 27 -36.25 6.65 6.26
N SER A 28 -37.19 7.45 5.77
CA SER A 28 -36.97 8.55 4.82
C SER A 28 -36.08 9.66 5.42
N GLU A 29 -36.34 10.08 6.66
CA GLU A 29 -35.53 11.08 7.35
C GLU A 29 -34.10 10.59 7.63
N ARG A 30 -33.94 9.32 8.03
CA ARG A 30 -32.61 8.72 8.21
C ARG A 30 -31.84 8.62 6.90
N ALA A 31 -32.49 8.25 5.81
CA ALA A 31 -31.87 8.20 4.49
C ALA A 31 -31.43 9.60 4.02
N SER A 32 -32.30 10.59 4.17
CA SER A 32 -32.01 11.99 3.86
C SER A 32 -30.88 12.56 4.70
N ALA A 33 -30.85 12.28 6.01
CA ALA A 33 -29.76 12.66 6.90
C ALA A 33 -28.43 11.98 6.53
N LEU A 34 -28.48 10.70 6.12
CA LEU A 34 -27.30 9.98 5.64
C LEU A 34 -26.75 10.59 4.34
N ASP A 35 -27.63 10.97 3.43
CA ASP A 35 -27.24 11.54 2.14
C ASP A 35 -26.76 12.99 2.28
N ALA A 36 -27.35 13.77 3.18
CA ALA A 36 -26.84 15.08 3.57
C ALA A 36 -25.46 14.98 4.25
N ALA A 37 -25.26 13.99 5.13
CA ALA A 37 -23.98 13.74 5.78
C ALA A 37 -22.91 13.28 4.77
N LYS A 38 -23.26 12.35 3.86
CA LYS A 38 -22.38 11.95 2.75
C LYS A 38 -22.03 13.14 1.86
N LYS A 39 -23.01 13.96 1.48
CA LYS A 39 -22.80 15.16 0.66
C LYS A 39 -21.85 16.14 1.35
N LYS A 40 -22.03 16.38 2.65
CA LYS A 40 -21.14 17.23 3.45
C LYS A 40 -19.71 16.67 3.56
N LEU A 41 -19.56 15.35 3.68
CA LEU A 41 -18.25 14.67 3.66
C LEU A 41 -17.57 14.74 2.29
N THR A 42 -18.34 14.69 1.20
CA THR A 42 -17.80 14.77 -0.17
C THR A 42 -17.50 16.20 -0.63
N ASP A 43 -18.08 17.22 0.00
CA ASP A 43 -17.87 18.62 -0.40
C ASP A 43 -16.65 19.27 0.29
N HIS A 44 -16.14 18.65 1.35
CA HIS A 44 -14.92 19.07 2.02
C HIS A 44 -13.69 18.77 1.17
N SER A 45 -12.80 19.75 1.03
CA SER A 45 -11.52 19.60 0.36
C SER A 45 -10.40 19.36 1.38
N TYR A 46 -9.47 18.48 1.04
CA TYR A 46 -8.37 18.05 1.90
C TYR A 46 -7.04 18.38 1.24
N ARG A 47 -6.14 19.02 2.00
CA ARG A 47 -4.76 19.25 1.58
C ARG A 47 -3.91 18.07 2.05
N LEU A 48 -3.44 17.25 1.11
CA LEU A 48 -2.57 16.11 1.42
C LEU A 48 -1.11 16.53 1.24
N GLN A 49 -0.35 16.61 2.32
CA GLN A 49 1.06 16.98 2.28
C GLN A 49 1.85 16.27 3.36
N TYR A 50 3.08 15.91 3.02
CA TYR A 50 4.04 15.47 4.01
C TYR A 50 4.38 16.60 4.97
N LYS A 51 4.49 16.26 6.25
CA LYS A 51 4.95 17.16 7.30
C LYS A 51 6.09 16.46 8.01
N PHE A 52 7.22 17.14 8.12
CA PHE A 52 8.43 16.64 8.76
C PHE A 52 8.83 17.56 9.89
N TRP A 53 9.46 16.98 10.91
CA TRP A 53 10.05 17.73 12.01
C TRP A 53 11.54 17.40 12.10
N PRO A 54 12.41 18.40 12.34
CA PRO A 54 13.83 18.14 12.61
C PRO A 54 14.00 17.10 13.72
N ASP A 55 15.00 16.22 13.54
CA ASP A 55 15.37 15.14 14.47
C ASP A 55 14.32 14.04 14.67
N GLU A 56 13.19 14.10 13.95
CA GLU A 56 12.22 13.01 13.95
C GLU A 56 12.79 11.73 13.33
N ALA A 57 12.39 10.59 13.89
CA ALA A 57 12.63 9.28 13.30
C ALA A 57 11.32 8.62 12.85
N ILE A 58 11.19 8.33 11.56
CA ILE A 58 10.04 7.61 11.01
C ILE A 58 10.49 6.18 10.73
N ARG A 59 9.87 5.21 11.43
CA ARG A 59 10.15 3.79 11.21
C ARG A 59 8.98 3.11 10.53
N THR A 60 9.28 2.30 9.52
CA THR A 60 8.27 1.50 8.81
C THR A 60 8.69 0.05 8.74
N LYS A 61 7.74 -0.85 8.97
CA LYS A 61 7.89 -2.27 8.73
C LYS A 61 7.38 -2.60 7.34
N VAL A 62 8.25 -3.17 6.52
CA VAL A 62 7.94 -3.62 5.17
C VAL A 62 7.88 -5.13 5.14
N VAL A 63 6.85 -5.69 4.52
CA VAL A 63 6.74 -7.11 4.20
C VAL A 63 6.50 -7.24 2.70
N HIS A 64 7.35 -7.99 2.03
CA HIS A 64 7.23 -8.30 0.61
C HIS A 64 7.17 -9.82 0.44
N LEU A 65 6.09 -10.29 -0.17
CA LEU A 65 5.83 -11.69 -0.49
C LEU A 65 5.76 -11.82 -2.00
N VAL A 66 6.47 -12.79 -2.57
CA VAL A 66 6.42 -13.08 -4.00
C VAL A 66 6.33 -14.59 -4.21
N ALA A 67 5.45 -15.02 -5.10
CA ALA A 67 5.45 -16.35 -5.67
C ALA A 67 5.45 -16.23 -7.19
N VAL A 68 6.45 -16.82 -7.83
CA VAL A 68 6.55 -16.92 -9.28
C VAL A 68 6.44 -18.38 -9.65
N GLU A 69 5.46 -18.72 -10.47
CA GLU A 69 5.38 -20.02 -11.12
C GLU A 69 5.73 -19.83 -12.59
N THR A 70 6.65 -20.65 -13.09
CA THR A 70 6.92 -20.72 -14.51
C THR A 70 6.69 -22.13 -14.98
N LYS A 71 6.06 -22.28 -16.15
CA LYS A 71 5.94 -23.55 -16.83
C LYS A 71 6.50 -23.40 -18.22
N ILE A 72 7.46 -24.25 -18.58
CA ILE A 72 8.12 -24.24 -19.89
C ILE A 72 8.14 -25.69 -20.38
N ARG A 73 7.53 -25.96 -21.54
CA ARG A 73 7.48 -27.30 -22.15
C ARG A 73 7.05 -28.39 -21.16
N GLY A 74 5.98 -28.12 -20.42
CA GLY A 74 5.43 -29.04 -19.42
C GLY A 74 6.15 -29.10 -18.07
N VAL A 75 7.34 -28.51 -17.93
CA VAL A 75 8.09 -28.48 -16.67
C VAL A 75 7.72 -27.24 -15.87
N THR A 76 7.25 -27.44 -14.64
CA THR A 76 6.89 -26.36 -13.71
C THR A 76 7.99 -26.12 -12.68
N GLU A 77 8.40 -24.87 -12.54
CA GLU A 77 9.26 -24.38 -11.46
C GLU A 77 8.52 -23.29 -10.68
N THR A 78 8.59 -23.37 -9.35
CA THR A 78 8.03 -22.35 -8.46
C THR A 78 9.15 -21.75 -7.62
N ALA A 79 9.22 -20.42 -7.59
CA ALA A 79 10.05 -19.66 -6.70
C ALA A 79 9.17 -18.87 -5.73
N LYS A 80 9.40 -19.03 -4.42
CA LYS A 80 8.71 -18.29 -3.36
C LYS A 80 9.72 -17.50 -2.57
N THR A 81 9.41 -16.26 -2.26
CA THR A 81 10.24 -15.41 -1.42
C THR A 81 9.41 -14.65 -0.42
N ARG A 82 10.03 -14.39 0.73
CA ARG A 82 9.53 -13.45 1.73
C ARG A 82 10.67 -12.60 2.21
N SER A 83 10.43 -11.30 2.28
CA SER A 83 11.31 -10.36 2.96
C SER A 83 10.50 -9.54 3.95
N VAL A 84 11.02 -9.41 5.16
CA VAL A 84 10.55 -8.46 6.16
C VAL A 84 11.71 -7.56 6.49
N SER A 85 11.48 -6.25 6.53
CA SER A 85 12.49 -5.30 6.97
C SER A 85 11.89 -4.17 7.80
N THR A 86 12.71 -3.60 8.67
CA THR A 86 12.42 -2.29 9.26
C THR A 86 13.28 -1.25 8.57
N LYS A 87 12.64 -0.25 7.97
CA LYS A 87 13.30 0.96 7.46
C LYS A 87 13.16 2.06 8.49
N ALA A 88 14.18 2.89 8.60
CA ALA A 88 14.12 4.11 9.40
C ALA A 88 14.58 5.30 8.57
N TRP A 89 13.83 6.40 8.66
CA TRP A 89 14.24 7.71 8.17
C TRP A 89 14.60 8.56 9.37
N LYS A 90 15.80 9.12 9.38
CA LYS A 90 16.18 10.15 10.34
C LYS A 90 16.11 11.49 9.64
N ILE A 91 15.14 12.32 10.02
CA ILE A 91 15.00 13.67 9.49
C ILE A 91 16.16 14.52 10.02
N THR A 92 16.96 15.07 9.11
CA THR A 92 18.14 15.89 9.44
C THR A 92 17.87 17.38 9.28
N GLY A 93 16.77 17.78 8.66
CA GLY A 93 16.39 19.17 8.52
C GLY A 93 15.12 19.37 7.70
N VAL A 94 14.50 20.52 7.87
CA VAL A 94 13.35 20.99 7.11
C VAL A 94 13.62 22.43 6.72
N ASP A 95 13.50 22.76 5.44
CA ASP A 95 13.72 24.13 4.96
C ASP A 95 12.45 25.00 5.06
N GLU A 96 12.58 26.28 4.71
CA GLU A 96 11.49 27.26 4.77
C GLU A 96 10.32 26.93 3.83
N GLN A 97 10.56 26.11 2.79
CA GLN A 97 9.53 25.64 1.86
C GLN A 97 8.84 24.36 2.37
N GLY A 98 9.28 23.82 3.51
CA GLY A 98 8.79 22.58 4.10
C GLY A 98 9.40 21.32 3.48
N ASN A 99 10.47 21.44 2.70
CA ASN A 99 11.16 20.27 2.16
C ASN A 99 11.91 19.56 3.29
N GLY A 100 11.62 18.27 3.49
CA GLY A 100 12.29 17.45 4.49
C GLY A 100 13.52 16.77 3.92
N THR A 101 14.66 16.90 4.59
CA THR A 101 15.89 16.14 4.29
C THR A 101 16.07 15.04 5.32
N PHE A 102 16.35 13.83 4.86
CA PHE A 102 16.56 12.68 5.73
C PHE A 102 17.63 11.72 5.21
N VAL A 103 18.20 10.98 6.14
CA VAL A 103 19.01 9.78 5.84
C VAL A 103 18.15 8.57 6.12
N TYR A 104 18.11 7.61 5.19
CA TYR A 104 17.40 6.35 5.43
C TYR A 104 18.36 5.17 5.58
N VAL A 105 17.97 4.24 6.46
CA VAL A 105 18.66 3.00 6.77
C VAL A 105 17.68 1.83 6.76
N VAL A 106 18.21 0.63 6.54
CA VAL A 106 17.50 -0.62 6.85
C VAL A 106 18.04 -1.12 8.17
N GLU A 107 17.23 -1.12 9.22
CA GLU A 107 17.68 -1.48 10.57
C GLU A 107 17.84 -2.99 10.75
N ASN A 108 16.94 -3.77 10.14
CA ASN A 108 16.98 -5.23 10.19
C ASN A 108 16.23 -5.84 9.01
N VAL A 109 16.54 -7.11 8.73
CA VAL A 109 15.85 -7.93 7.73
C VAL A 109 15.62 -9.36 8.25
N SER A 110 14.52 -9.96 7.81
CA SER A 110 14.23 -11.39 7.96
C SER A 110 13.66 -11.92 6.65
N MET A 111 14.41 -12.81 6.01
CA MET A 111 14.21 -13.23 4.63
C MET A 111 14.22 -14.74 4.51
N TRP A 112 13.43 -15.26 3.57
CA TRP A 112 13.59 -16.63 3.09
C TRP A 112 13.24 -16.73 1.61
N GLN A 113 13.82 -17.73 0.95
CA GLN A 113 13.50 -18.10 -0.41
C GLN A 113 13.51 -19.61 -0.60
N GLN A 114 12.63 -20.09 -1.47
CA GLN A 114 12.53 -21.50 -1.84
C GLN A 114 12.28 -21.60 -3.35
N VAL A 115 13.02 -22.47 -4.01
CA VAL A 115 12.84 -22.81 -5.43
C VAL A 115 12.61 -24.32 -5.53
N THR A 116 11.75 -24.76 -6.44
CA THR A 116 11.48 -26.20 -6.68
C THR A 116 12.79 -26.98 -6.81
N GLY A 117 12.89 -28.09 -6.06
CA GLY A 117 14.07 -28.96 -6.08
C GLY A 117 15.31 -28.41 -5.35
N ARG A 118 15.23 -27.23 -4.71
CA ARG A 118 16.31 -26.66 -3.91
C ARG A 118 15.93 -26.57 -2.44
N GLN A 119 16.94 -26.63 -1.57
CA GLN A 119 16.75 -26.37 -0.15
C GLN A 119 16.38 -24.90 0.08
N GLU A 120 15.48 -24.67 1.04
CA GLU A 120 15.12 -23.32 1.46
C GLU A 120 16.33 -22.62 2.10
N VAL A 121 16.53 -21.35 1.74
CA VAL A 121 17.57 -20.50 2.32
C VAL A 121 16.91 -19.42 3.16
N ARG A 122 17.42 -19.20 4.38
CA ARG A 122 16.92 -18.20 5.34
C ARG A 122 18.03 -17.29 5.83
N TYR A 123 17.66 -16.07 6.19
CA TYR A 123 18.54 -15.11 6.86
C TYR A 123 17.75 -14.15 7.74
N ASP A 124 18.18 -13.96 8.98
CA ASP A 124 17.65 -13.00 9.94
C ASP A 124 18.82 -12.18 10.52
N SER A 125 18.92 -10.90 10.14
CA SER A 125 20.05 -10.05 10.54
C SER A 125 20.11 -9.76 12.03
N SER A 126 19.06 -10.10 12.79
CA SER A 126 19.03 -9.95 14.26
C SER A 126 19.52 -11.19 15.00
N LYS A 127 19.74 -12.31 14.30
CA LYS A 127 20.09 -13.61 14.88
C LYS A 127 21.30 -14.27 14.23
N ASP A 128 21.46 -14.09 12.92
CA ASP A 128 22.45 -14.81 12.13
C ASP A 128 23.71 -13.96 11.98
N GLU A 129 24.82 -14.41 12.56
CA GLU A 129 26.11 -13.73 12.43
C GLU A 129 26.72 -13.90 11.03
N LYS A 130 26.47 -15.05 10.39
CA LYS A 130 27.04 -15.42 9.08
C LYS A 130 25.92 -15.51 8.06
N PRO A 131 25.77 -14.52 7.16
CA PRO A 131 24.74 -14.57 6.12
C PRO A 131 25.07 -15.67 5.09
N PRO A 132 24.06 -16.39 4.58
CA PRO A 132 24.21 -17.22 3.38
C PRO A 132 24.76 -16.40 2.21
N THR A 133 25.41 -17.06 1.25
CA THR A 133 25.99 -16.41 0.07
C THR A 133 24.98 -15.54 -0.68
N GLU A 134 23.74 -16.03 -0.78
CA GLU A 134 22.62 -15.37 -1.43
C GLU A 134 22.18 -14.07 -0.74
N TYR A 135 22.51 -13.87 0.55
CA TYR A 135 22.10 -12.71 1.33
C TYR A 135 23.26 -11.82 1.81
N ARG A 136 24.51 -12.12 1.41
CA ARG A 136 25.69 -11.35 1.82
C ARG A 136 25.57 -9.84 1.53
N HIS A 137 25.14 -9.51 0.32
CA HIS A 137 24.94 -8.11 -0.11
C HIS A 137 23.83 -7.40 0.67
N VAL A 138 22.79 -8.13 1.11
CA VAL A 138 21.77 -7.58 1.99
C VAL A 138 22.35 -7.32 3.37
N ALA A 139 23.07 -8.28 3.94
CA ALA A 139 23.71 -8.15 5.24
C ALA A 139 24.65 -6.95 5.33
N GLU A 140 25.47 -6.72 4.29
CA GLU A 140 26.38 -5.57 4.17
C GLU A 140 25.66 -4.21 4.10
N SER A 141 24.35 -4.20 3.82
CA SER A 141 23.54 -2.98 3.78
C SER A 141 22.80 -2.67 5.08
N VAL A 142 22.62 -3.66 5.97
CA VAL A 142 21.89 -3.48 7.23
C VAL A 142 22.66 -2.55 8.16
N GLY A 143 21.97 -1.58 8.74
CA GLY A 143 22.55 -0.56 9.63
C GLY A 143 23.35 0.53 8.91
N VAL A 144 23.48 0.46 7.58
CA VAL A 144 24.29 1.41 6.81
C VAL A 144 23.41 2.46 6.13
N PRO A 145 23.79 3.76 6.15
CA PRO A 145 23.10 4.80 5.38
C PRO A 145 23.02 4.45 3.89
N MET A 146 21.79 4.47 3.35
CA MET A 146 21.52 4.09 1.96
C MET A 146 21.57 5.28 1.01
N ALA A 147 21.01 6.42 1.42
CA ALA A 147 21.16 7.70 0.73
C ALA A 147 20.76 8.85 1.67
N THR A 148 21.14 10.06 1.30
CA THR A 148 20.52 11.30 1.80
C THR A 148 19.53 11.77 0.76
N VAL A 149 18.29 12.02 1.18
CA VAL A 149 17.18 12.38 0.29
C VAL A 149 16.51 13.63 0.82
N THR A 150 16.23 14.58 -0.08
CA THR A 150 15.36 15.72 0.20
C THR A 150 14.08 15.55 -0.58
N ILE A 151 12.95 15.71 0.10
CA ILE A 151 11.62 15.61 -0.49
C ILE A 151 10.77 16.84 -0.23
N ALA A 152 10.00 17.25 -1.22
CA ALA A 152 9.04 18.33 -1.10
C ALA A 152 7.76 17.89 -0.35
N PRO A 153 6.92 18.83 0.14
CA PRO A 153 5.67 18.49 0.84
C PRO A 153 4.69 17.64 0.03
N ASN A 154 4.78 17.67 -1.30
CA ASN A 154 3.98 16.82 -2.20
C ASN A 154 4.63 15.43 -2.47
N GLY A 155 5.72 15.10 -1.77
CA GLY A 155 6.46 13.85 -1.92
C GLY A 155 7.41 13.80 -3.11
N GLU A 156 7.69 14.92 -3.80
CA GLU A 156 8.70 14.96 -4.86
C GLU A 156 10.09 14.69 -4.30
N ILE A 157 10.88 13.85 -4.93
CA ILE A 157 12.31 13.78 -4.61
C ILE A 157 13.01 14.92 -5.34
N VAL A 158 13.32 15.99 -4.60
CA VAL A 158 14.02 17.16 -5.14
C VAL A 158 15.53 16.95 -5.19
N LYS A 159 16.07 16.09 -4.30
CA LYS A 159 17.50 15.81 -4.24
C LYS A 159 17.77 14.39 -3.71
N ARG A 160 18.76 13.72 -4.30
CA ARG A 160 19.26 12.43 -3.80
C ARG A 160 20.78 12.36 -3.95
N GLU A 161 21.45 12.10 -2.83
CA GLU A 161 22.91 12.09 -2.74
C GLU A 161 23.42 10.83 -2.02
N LYS A 162 24.68 10.48 -2.29
CA LYS A 162 25.39 9.36 -1.64
C LYS A 162 24.60 8.05 -1.73
N ALA A 163 23.89 7.86 -2.84
CA ALA A 163 23.04 6.70 -3.04
C ALA A 163 23.90 5.45 -3.26
N ARG A 164 23.73 4.45 -2.40
CA ARG A 164 24.27 3.11 -2.66
C ARG A 164 23.48 2.45 -3.79
N ALA A 165 24.18 1.63 -4.59
CA ALA A 165 23.52 0.79 -5.58
C ALA A 165 22.59 -0.19 -4.85
N GLN A 166 21.30 -0.13 -5.13
CA GLN A 166 20.30 -1.00 -4.55
C GLN A 166 19.42 -1.59 -5.66
N PHE A 167 19.14 -2.88 -5.57
CA PHE A 167 18.07 -3.49 -6.34
C PHE A 167 16.72 -2.96 -5.81
N ASN A 168 16.07 -2.08 -6.57
CA ASN A 168 14.70 -1.68 -6.32
C ASN A 168 13.79 -2.45 -7.29
N PRO A 169 12.96 -3.40 -6.80
CA PRO A 169 12.04 -4.14 -7.67
C PRO A 169 10.95 -3.26 -8.27
N GLY A 170 10.86 -1.97 -7.90
CA GLY A 170 9.84 -1.03 -8.34
C GLY A 170 8.55 -1.08 -7.51
N ILE A 171 8.57 -1.83 -6.40
CA ILE A 171 7.48 -1.92 -5.43
C ILE A 171 7.98 -1.33 -4.10
N GLY A 172 7.30 -0.29 -3.62
CA GLY A 172 7.72 0.48 -2.44
C GLY A 172 8.59 1.68 -2.79
N GLU A 173 7.99 2.65 -3.48
CA GLU A 173 8.58 3.98 -3.66
C GLU A 173 8.85 4.60 -2.29
N LEU A 174 9.90 5.43 -2.22
CA LEU A 174 10.26 6.09 -0.97
C LEU A 174 9.13 7.02 -0.51
N THR A 175 8.46 7.68 -1.47
CA THR A 175 7.33 8.57 -1.23
C THR A 175 6.28 8.37 -2.30
N ILE A 176 5.02 8.57 -1.92
CA ILE A 176 3.91 8.77 -2.86
C ILE A 176 3.85 10.24 -3.30
N ARG A 177 3.52 10.51 -4.56
CA ARG A 177 3.30 11.88 -5.05
C ARG A 177 1.87 12.31 -4.76
N LEU A 178 1.73 13.39 -4.00
CA LEU A 178 0.46 13.98 -3.59
C LEU A 178 0.12 15.21 -4.47
N PRO A 179 -1.16 15.59 -4.59
CA PRO A 179 -1.55 16.81 -5.30
C PRO A 179 -1.04 18.09 -4.62
N ASP A 180 -0.65 19.08 -5.43
CA ASP A 180 -0.19 20.39 -4.94
C ASP A 180 -1.32 21.34 -4.50
N HIS A 181 -2.56 20.87 -4.50
CA HIS A 181 -3.75 21.63 -4.15
C HIS A 181 -4.71 20.77 -3.29
N ALA A 182 -5.67 21.42 -2.63
CA ALA A 182 -6.68 20.71 -1.87
C ALA A 182 -7.64 19.98 -2.81
N ILE A 183 -7.96 18.73 -2.50
CA ILE A 183 -8.81 17.86 -3.33
C ILE A 183 -9.98 17.30 -2.54
N LYS A 184 -11.09 17.00 -3.23
CA LYS A 184 -12.27 16.37 -2.63
C LYS A 184 -12.18 14.85 -2.74
N ALA A 185 -12.92 14.13 -1.91
CA ALA A 185 -13.13 12.70 -2.13
C ALA A 185 -13.68 12.43 -3.55
N GLY A 186 -13.23 11.34 -4.17
CA GLY A 186 -13.48 10.99 -5.57
C GLY A 186 -12.52 11.65 -6.58
N THR A 187 -11.70 12.62 -6.16
CA THR A 187 -10.75 13.28 -7.07
C THR A 187 -9.61 12.34 -7.44
N LYS A 188 -9.24 12.35 -8.73
CA LYS A 188 -8.14 11.59 -9.29
C LYS A 188 -6.96 12.48 -9.64
N TRP A 189 -5.75 11.97 -9.48
CA TRP A 189 -4.53 12.61 -9.99
C TRP A 189 -3.56 11.55 -10.50
N THR A 190 -2.56 11.97 -11.26
CA THR A 190 -1.68 11.03 -11.94
C THR A 190 -0.22 11.45 -11.88
N THR A 191 0.67 10.48 -11.77
CA THR A 191 2.10 10.65 -12.04
C THR A 191 2.45 9.95 -13.35
N SER A 192 3.42 10.49 -14.08
CA SER A 192 3.97 9.84 -15.27
C SER A 192 5.34 9.27 -14.96
N GLY A 193 5.68 8.13 -15.56
CA GLY A 193 6.98 7.50 -15.41
C GLY A 193 7.39 6.74 -16.66
N GLU A 194 8.66 6.34 -16.69
CA GLU A 194 9.18 5.48 -17.75
C GLU A 194 9.98 4.32 -17.16
N LEU A 195 9.70 3.11 -17.65
CA LEU A 195 10.39 1.90 -17.25
C LEU A 195 11.35 1.45 -18.35
N PRO A 196 12.66 1.30 -18.07
CA PRO A 196 13.57 0.63 -18.99
C PRO A 196 13.31 -0.87 -18.94
N VAL A 197 12.99 -1.45 -20.10
CA VAL A 197 12.77 -2.89 -20.28
C VAL A 197 13.70 -3.40 -21.36
N ARG A 198 14.34 -4.54 -21.12
CA ARG A 198 15.21 -5.20 -22.10
C ARG A 198 14.68 -6.62 -22.34
N PRO A 199 13.89 -6.86 -23.41
CA PRO A 199 13.23 -8.16 -23.61
C PRO A 199 14.19 -9.35 -23.60
N ARG A 200 15.38 -9.20 -24.18
CA ARG A 200 16.38 -10.27 -24.29
C ARG A 200 17.80 -9.72 -24.06
N PRO A 201 18.76 -10.55 -23.60
CA PRO A 201 20.17 -10.18 -23.62
C PRO A 201 20.57 -9.65 -24.99
N ASN A 202 21.41 -8.61 -25.03
CA ASN A 202 21.91 -7.98 -26.26
C ASN A 202 20.85 -7.28 -27.14
N THR A 203 19.63 -7.03 -26.63
CA THR A 203 18.65 -6.16 -27.33
C THR A 203 18.67 -4.73 -26.78
N PRO A 204 18.33 -3.72 -27.61
CA PRO A 204 18.22 -2.34 -27.15
C PRO A 204 17.22 -2.22 -25.98
N VAL A 205 17.52 -1.33 -25.04
CA VAL A 205 16.59 -0.99 -23.95
C VAL A 205 15.42 -0.21 -24.55
N LYS A 206 14.20 -0.67 -24.30
CA LYS A 206 12.97 0.05 -24.63
C LYS A 206 12.47 0.81 -23.40
N ARG A 207 11.97 2.04 -23.61
CA ARG A 207 11.32 2.83 -22.57
C ARG A 207 9.81 2.63 -22.68
N VAL A 208 9.23 2.02 -21.67
CA VAL A 208 7.79 1.81 -21.57
C VAL A 208 7.22 2.93 -20.72
N LYS A 209 6.38 3.78 -21.32
CA LYS A 209 5.68 4.83 -20.59
C LYS A 209 4.62 4.21 -19.70
N ILE A 210 4.63 4.62 -18.45
CA ILE A 210 3.63 4.25 -17.45
C ILE A 210 3.00 5.50 -16.85
N ARG A 211 1.83 5.31 -16.27
CA ARG A 211 1.14 6.31 -15.47
C ARG A 211 0.65 5.65 -14.21
N GLU A 212 0.86 6.27 -13.07
CA GLU A 212 0.17 5.86 -11.85
C GLU A 212 -1.05 6.74 -11.70
N VAL A 213 -2.20 6.13 -11.41
CA VAL A 213 -3.46 6.82 -11.17
C VAL A 213 -3.81 6.65 -9.72
N TYR A 214 -4.00 7.77 -9.04
CA TYR A 214 -4.38 7.83 -7.65
C TYR A 214 -5.81 8.37 -7.54
N THR A 215 -6.59 7.86 -6.59
CA THR A 215 -7.93 8.40 -6.27
C THR A 215 -8.04 8.58 -4.76
N LEU A 216 -8.48 9.75 -4.30
CA LEU A 216 -8.84 9.96 -2.90
C LEU A 216 -10.22 9.35 -2.67
N GLU A 217 -10.29 8.12 -2.17
CA GLU A 217 -11.55 7.41 -1.99
C GLU A 217 -12.41 8.05 -0.90
N LYS A 218 -11.78 8.36 0.24
CA LYS A 218 -12.45 8.96 1.40
C LYS A 218 -11.44 9.51 2.39
N VAL A 219 -11.91 10.39 3.27
CA VAL A 219 -11.20 10.79 4.49
C VAL A 219 -12.12 10.52 5.68
N GLN A 220 -11.63 9.80 6.68
CA GLN A 220 -12.37 9.46 7.89
C GLN A 220 -11.45 9.63 9.09
N SER A 221 -11.89 10.41 10.09
CA SER A 221 -11.13 10.66 11.33
C SER A 221 -9.68 11.09 11.09
N GLY A 222 -9.45 12.03 10.17
CA GLY A 222 -8.11 12.52 9.82
C GLY A 222 -7.29 11.59 8.92
N VAL A 223 -7.81 10.42 8.54
CA VAL A 223 -7.09 9.45 7.69
C VAL A 223 -7.69 9.40 6.29
N ALA A 224 -6.88 9.75 5.29
CA ALA A 224 -7.18 9.62 3.89
C ALA A 224 -6.94 8.17 3.42
N THR A 225 -7.91 7.62 2.69
CA THR A 225 -7.77 6.37 1.94
C THR A 225 -7.58 6.70 0.48
N ILE A 226 -6.44 6.28 -0.08
CA ILE A 226 -6.06 6.57 -1.47
C ILE A 226 -5.90 5.25 -2.20
N SER A 227 -6.63 5.03 -3.28
CA SER A 227 -6.37 3.91 -4.18
C SER A 227 -5.27 4.29 -5.19
N VAL A 228 -4.50 3.30 -5.62
CA VAL A 228 -3.47 3.47 -6.66
C VAL A 228 -3.50 2.30 -7.63
N GLU A 229 -3.30 2.60 -8.91
CA GLU A 229 -3.09 1.62 -9.97
C GLU A 229 -2.04 2.09 -10.97
N THR A 230 -1.28 1.17 -11.54
CA THR A 230 -0.36 1.43 -12.65
C THR A 230 -1.03 1.14 -13.99
N GLN A 231 -0.95 2.09 -14.92
CA GLN A 231 -1.40 1.97 -16.30
C GLN A 231 -0.19 1.98 -17.25
N ILE A 232 -0.12 0.99 -18.15
CA ILE A 232 0.89 0.93 -19.20
C ILE A 232 0.36 1.73 -20.41
N LEU A 233 1.10 2.77 -20.82
CA LEU A 233 0.70 3.65 -21.92
C LEU A 233 1.33 3.27 -23.26
N THR A 234 2.54 2.69 -23.23
CA THR A 234 3.19 2.18 -24.44
C THR A 234 2.65 0.79 -24.76
N PRO A 235 2.13 0.53 -25.98
CA PRO A 235 1.70 -0.82 -26.36
C PRO A 235 2.84 -1.85 -26.23
N VAL A 236 2.57 -2.97 -25.55
CA VAL A 236 3.56 -4.04 -25.34
C VAL A 236 2.99 -5.38 -25.79
N ASN A 237 3.44 -5.84 -26.96
CA ASN A 237 2.98 -7.09 -27.58
C ASN A 237 4.00 -8.25 -27.46
N ASP A 238 5.23 -7.98 -26.98
CA ASP A 238 6.24 -9.03 -26.77
C ASP A 238 6.08 -9.63 -25.36
N PRO A 239 5.74 -10.92 -25.22
CA PRO A 239 5.59 -11.57 -23.91
C PRO A 239 6.84 -11.51 -23.03
N ALA A 240 8.04 -11.49 -23.63
CA ALA A 240 9.28 -11.35 -22.88
C ALA A 240 9.38 -9.97 -22.21
N MET A 241 8.82 -8.92 -22.83
CA MET A 241 8.71 -7.61 -22.19
C MET A 241 7.60 -7.60 -21.12
N GLN A 242 6.45 -8.21 -21.41
CA GLN A 242 5.34 -8.29 -20.46
C GLN A 242 5.76 -8.95 -19.15
N SER A 243 6.51 -10.06 -19.19
CA SER A 243 7.02 -10.76 -17.99
C SER A 243 7.97 -9.93 -17.10
N GLN A 244 8.60 -8.90 -17.66
CA GLN A 244 9.38 -7.93 -16.88
C GLN A 244 8.49 -6.83 -16.29
N LEU A 245 7.47 -6.41 -17.04
CA LEU A 245 6.57 -5.34 -16.64
C LEU A 245 5.59 -5.76 -15.53
N VAL A 246 5.13 -7.02 -15.52
CA VAL A 246 4.20 -7.50 -14.49
C VAL A 246 4.73 -7.31 -13.07
N GLN A 247 6.06 -7.30 -12.89
CA GLN A 247 6.70 -7.05 -11.60
C GLN A 247 6.57 -5.59 -11.13
N ARG A 248 6.07 -4.69 -11.99
CA ARG A 248 5.95 -3.25 -11.78
C ARG A 248 4.50 -2.74 -11.79
N ILE A 249 3.54 -3.59 -12.14
CA ILE A 249 2.12 -3.23 -12.17
C ILE A 249 1.58 -3.38 -10.76
N LYS A 250 1.47 -2.28 -10.02
CA LYS A 250 0.89 -2.29 -8.67
C LYS A 250 -0.56 -1.84 -8.72
N LYS A 251 -1.41 -2.52 -7.95
CA LYS A 251 -2.75 -2.06 -7.58
C LYS A 251 -2.90 -2.16 -6.08
N GLY A 252 -3.41 -1.12 -5.44
CA GLY A 252 -3.39 -1.10 -3.99
C GLY A 252 -4.07 0.09 -3.34
N GLU A 253 -3.80 0.20 -2.04
CA GLU A 253 -4.38 1.20 -1.17
C GLU A 253 -3.30 1.78 -0.25
N ILE A 254 -3.39 3.08 -0.02
CA ILE A 254 -2.55 3.84 0.90
C ILE A 254 -3.45 4.50 1.95
N LYS A 255 -3.05 4.40 3.22
CA LYS A 255 -3.62 5.15 4.34
C LYS A 255 -2.66 6.28 4.71
N PHE A 256 -3.13 7.50 4.59
CA PHE A 256 -2.35 8.70 4.85
C PHE A 256 -2.97 9.49 6.01
N ASP A 257 -2.18 9.80 7.02
CA ASP A 257 -2.56 10.69 8.11
C ASP A 257 -2.50 12.14 7.62
N VAL A 258 -3.66 12.78 7.47
CA VAL A 258 -3.77 14.15 6.95
C VAL A 258 -3.20 15.16 7.94
N ASP A 259 -3.37 14.90 9.23
CA ASP A 259 -2.95 15.80 10.30
C ASP A 259 -1.44 15.68 10.53
N ALA A 260 -0.93 14.46 10.68
CA ALA A 260 0.49 14.19 10.87
C ALA A 260 1.32 14.28 9.58
N GLY A 261 0.66 14.32 8.41
CA GLY A 261 1.31 14.46 7.11
C GLY A 261 2.23 13.29 6.78
N ARG A 262 1.77 12.04 6.92
CA ARG A 262 2.59 10.86 6.66
C ARG A 262 1.78 9.63 6.24
N VAL A 263 2.43 8.69 5.58
CA VAL A 263 1.83 7.39 5.26
C VAL A 263 1.80 6.52 6.52
N ILE A 264 0.60 6.13 6.95
CA ILE A 264 0.40 5.17 8.05
C ILE A 264 0.66 3.75 7.55
N SER A 265 0.12 3.44 6.37
CA SER A 265 0.30 2.13 5.76
C SER A 265 0.03 2.16 4.27
N GLN A 266 0.61 1.21 3.55
CA GLN A 266 0.25 0.92 2.17
C GLN A 266 0.27 -0.58 1.91
N GLN A 267 -0.59 -1.02 1.00
CA GLN A 267 -0.59 -2.39 0.48
C GLN A 267 -0.71 -2.35 -1.04
N MET A 268 0.16 -3.08 -1.73
CA MET A 268 0.13 -3.30 -3.17
C MET A 268 0.06 -4.79 -3.44
N ASP A 269 -0.84 -5.17 -4.34
CA ASP A 269 -1.06 -6.53 -4.78
C ASP A 269 -0.79 -6.62 -6.29
N ILE A 270 -0.20 -7.74 -6.70
CA ILE A 270 0.05 -8.11 -8.10
C ILE A 270 -0.43 -9.53 -8.30
N ASP A 271 -1.23 -9.73 -9.34
CA ASP A 271 -1.73 -11.04 -9.75
C ASP A 271 -1.80 -11.09 -11.26
N GLU A 272 -0.69 -11.48 -11.89
CA GLU A 272 -0.51 -11.39 -13.34
C GLU A 272 -0.10 -12.71 -13.95
N THR A 273 -0.54 -12.95 -15.19
CA THR A 273 -0.17 -14.13 -15.98
C THR A 273 0.36 -13.70 -17.34
N VAL A 274 1.52 -14.21 -17.74
CA VAL A 274 2.11 -13.96 -19.06
C VAL A 274 2.31 -15.28 -19.78
N ILE A 275 1.70 -15.42 -20.96
CA ILE A 275 1.84 -16.59 -21.83
C ILE A 275 2.87 -16.26 -22.91
N GLY A 276 3.74 -17.21 -23.24
CA GLY A 276 4.70 -17.07 -24.34
C GLY A 276 6.01 -16.38 -23.95
N PHE A 277 6.24 -16.08 -22.66
CA PHE A 277 7.38 -15.28 -22.21
C PHE A 277 8.75 -15.88 -22.56
N SER A 278 8.82 -17.21 -22.69
CA SER A 278 9.99 -17.99 -23.08
C SER A 278 9.65 -18.97 -24.23
N GLY A 279 8.91 -18.48 -25.24
CA GLY A 279 8.47 -19.26 -26.40
C GLY A 279 7.02 -19.75 -26.29
N PRO A 280 6.41 -20.28 -27.37
CA PRO A 280 4.95 -20.51 -27.45
C PRO A 280 4.37 -21.41 -26.36
N ASP A 281 5.13 -22.42 -25.91
CA ASP A 281 4.75 -23.33 -24.83
C ASP A 281 5.40 -22.92 -23.50
N SER A 282 5.11 -21.69 -23.07
CA SER A 282 5.55 -21.17 -21.78
C SER A 282 4.50 -20.29 -21.13
N MET A 283 4.47 -20.28 -19.80
CA MET A 283 3.66 -19.36 -19.00
C MET A 283 4.40 -18.96 -17.72
N MET A 284 4.14 -17.74 -17.26
CA MET A 284 4.57 -17.21 -15.98
C MET A 284 3.35 -16.72 -15.22
N LYS A 285 3.18 -17.16 -13.98
CA LYS A 285 2.26 -16.57 -13.00
C LYS A 285 3.08 -15.80 -11.98
N TYR A 286 2.79 -14.52 -11.82
CA TYR A 286 3.47 -13.64 -10.87
C TYR A 286 2.47 -13.15 -9.83
N LEU A 287 2.64 -13.61 -8.59
CA LEU A 287 1.88 -13.18 -7.44
C LEU A 287 2.79 -12.39 -6.51
N ALA A 288 2.41 -11.17 -6.15
CA ALA A 288 3.13 -10.42 -5.14
C ALA A 288 2.20 -9.64 -4.22
N ARG A 289 2.61 -9.54 -2.96
CA ARG A 289 2.02 -8.61 -1.99
C ARG A 289 3.11 -7.84 -1.30
N HIS A 290 3.03 -6.53 -1.37
CA HIS A 290 3.85 -5.61 -0.62
C HIS A 290 2.99 -4.90 0.41
N THR A 291 3.44 -4.88 1.66
CA THR A 291 2.83 -4.07 2.72
C THR A 291 3.89 -3.27 3.42
N GLU A 292 3.56 -2.03 3.75
CA GLU A 292 4.39 -1.17 4.58
C GLU A 292 3.50 -0.51 5.63
N LYS A 293 3.96 -0.47 6.88
CA LYS A 293 3.22 0.12 8.01
C LYS A 293 4.16 0.89 8.91
N GLU A 294 3.76 2.07 9.34
CA GLU A 294 4.45 2.84 10.37
C GLU A 294 4.53 2.04 11.68
N VAL A 295 5.71 2.04 12.29
CA VAL A 295 5.96 1.42 13.59
C VAL A 295 5.98 2.54 14.63
N LYS A 296 4.88 2.66 15.38
CA LYS A 296 4.82 3.58 16.52
C LYS A 296 5.74 3.05 17.63
N GLU A 297 6.53 3.94 18.24
CA GLU A 297 7.58 3.57 19.20
C GLU A 297 7.07 3.00 20.54
N ASN A 298 5.76 2.88 20.73
CA ASN A 298 5.13 2.38 21.97
C ASN A 298 5.13 0.85 22.15
N ALA A 299 6.09 0.12 21.56
CA ALA A 299 6.11 -1.36 21.64
C ALA A 299 7.46 -1.99 21.99
N VAL A 300 8.49 -1.22 22.37
CA VAL A 300 9.81 -1.79 22.76
C VAL A 300 10.19 -1.52 24.22
N ALA A 301 9.51 -0.60 24.91
CA ALA A 301 9.81 -0.25 26.31
C ALA A 301 9.14 -1.16 27.38
N ALA A 302 8.56 -2.32 27.01
CA ALA A 302 7.85 -3.20 27.95
C ALA A 302 8.49 -4.60 28.14
N LYS A 303 9.77 -4.80 27.76
CA LYS A 303 10.51 -6.05 28.03
C LYS A 303 11.93 -5.87 28.56
N SER A 304 12.18 -4.80 29.28
CA SER A 304 13.39 -4.64 30.10
C SER A 304 13.04 -3.98 31.43
N GLY A 305 12.08 -4.60 32.12
CA GLY A 305 11.76 -4.27 33.51
C GLY A 305 11.84 -5.54 34.35
N THR A 306 12.84 -5.58 35.23
CA THR A 306 12.90 -6.36 36.49
C THR A 306 13.55 -7.75 36.45
N ALA A 307 14.84 -7.78 36.76
CA ALA A 307 15.49 -8.77 37.63
C ALA A 307 16.61 -8.00 38.37
N VAL A 308 16.27 -7.29 39.46
CA VAL A 308 16.32 -7.70 40.87
C VAL A 308 17.76 -7.87 41.39
N ARG A 309 17.98 -7.11 42.48
CA ARG A 309 19.04 -7.11 43.51
C ARG A 309 19.87 -8.38 43.65
#